data_AF-A0A447TL45-F1
#
_entry.id   AF-A0A447TL45-F1
#
_cell.length_a   1.000
_cell.length_b   1.000
_cell.length_c   1.000
_cell.angle_alpha   90.00
_cell.angle_beta   90.00
_cell.angle_gamma   90.00
#
_symmetry.space_group_name_H-M   'P 1'
#
loop_
_entity.id
_entity.type
_entity.pdbx_description
1 polymer ?
#
loop_
_entity_poly.entity_id
_entity_poly.type
_entity_poly.pdbx_seq_one_letter_code
_entity_poly.pdbx_strand_id
1 'polypeptide(L)'
;MPAIKLLIPDDYQNIGPELAELHRDPGYRCASVGDLARLPDADAVLAETHALLLIRERTMVDAALLARMPALKLVSQTGKLARNIDVDACTRAGVAVVEGSGSPHAPRNWPGC
;
A
#
# COMPACT_ATOMS: atom_id res chain seq x y z
N MET A 1 -0.02 23.25 1.30
CA MET A 1 0.76 22.05 1.64
C MET A 1 0.77 21.15 0.41
N PRO A 2 1.90 20.54 0.01
CA PRO A 2 1.91 19.58 -1.09
C PRO A 2 1.02 18.38 -0.73
N ALA A 3 0.34 17.81 -1.73
CA ALA A 3 -0.57 16.69 -1.51
C ALA A 3 0.22 15.40 -1.22
N ILE A 4 -0.19 14.66 -0.19
CA ILE A 4 0.36 13.35 0.18
C ILE A 4 -0.17 12.31 -0.82
N LYS A 5 0.73 11.70 -1.59
CA LYS A 5 0.37 10.67 -2.59
C LYS A 5 0.33 9.28 -1.96
N LEU A 6 -0.83 8.65 -2.03
CA LEU A 6 -1.12 7.30 -1.56
C LEU A 6 -1.20 6.37 -2.77
N LEU A 7 -0.54 5.22 -2.70
CA LEU A 7 -0.56 4.19 -3.75
C LEU A 7 -1.14 2.90 -3.20
N ILE A 8 -2.10 2.31 -3.91
CA ILE A 8 -2.72 1.02 -3.59
C ILE A 8 -2.31 0.01 -4.67
N PRO A 9 -1.33 -0.87 -4.42
CA PRO A 9 -1.01 -1.96 -5.33
C PRO A 9 -2.01 -3.11 -5.22
N ASP A 10 -2.03 -3.95 -6.25
CA ASP A 10 -2.84 -5.18 -6.36
C ASP A 10 -4.37 -4.97 -6.36
N ASP A 11 -4.82 -3.73 -6.61
CA ASP A 11 -6.23 -3.37 -6.73
C ASP A 11 -6.69 -3.47 -8.19
N TYR A 12 -6.82 -4.71 -8.67
CA TYR A 12 -7.22 -5.02 -10.04
C TYR A 12 -8.64 -4.53 -10.40
N GLN A 13 -9.48 -4.28 -9.41
CA GLN A 13 -10.85 -3.82 -9.62
C GLN A 13 -10.96 -2.29 -9.53
N ASN A 14 -9.86 -1.60 -9.19
CA ASN A 14 -9.82 -0.16 -9.02
C ASN A 14 -10.86 0.37 -8.01
N ILE A 15 -11.14 -0.40 -6.95
CA ILE A 15 -12.17 -0.06 -5.95
C ILE A 15 -11.57 0.80 -4.84
N GLY A 16 -10.29 0.61 -4.52
CA GLY A 16 -9.61 1.26 -3.40
C GLY A 16 -9.75 2.78 -3.43
N PRO A 17 -9.43 3.46 -4.55
CA PRO A 17 -9.59 4.90 -4.65
C PRO A 17 -11.02 5.34 -4.44
N GLU A 18 -12.05 4.58 -4.83
CA GLU A 18 -13.46 4.99 -4.72
C GLU A 18 -13.96 5.13 -3.27
N LEU A 19 -13.20 4.63 -2.28
CA LEU A 19 -13.55 4.75 -0.87
C LEU A 19 -13.60 6.22 -0.42
N ALA A 20 -14.78 6.66 0.03
CA ALA A 20 -15.03 8.03 0.45
C ALA A 20 -14.10 8.47 1.59
N GLU A 21 -13.66 7.53 2.44
CA GLU A 21 -12.78 7.79 3.56
C GLU A 21 -11.41 8.32 3.14
N LEU A 22 -10.89 7.86 1.99
CA LEU A 22 -9.58 8.27 1.46
C LEU A 22 -9.63 9.67 0.83
N HIS A 23 -10.83 10.20 0.61
CA HIS A 23 -11.07 11.52 0.02
C HIS A 23 -11.55 12.57 1.02
N ARG A 24 -11.73 12.20 2.30
CA ARG A 24 -12.22 13.13 3.35
C ARG A 24 -11.34 14.36 3.51
N ASP A 25 -10.04 14.23 3.31
CA ASP A 25 -9.09 15.33 3.35
C ASP A 25 -8.46 15.55 1.97
N PRO A 26 -8.66 16.73 1.34
CA PRO A 26 -8.13 17.04 0.02
C PRO A 26 -6.59 17.16 -0.01
N GLY A 27 -5.92 17.09 1.13
CA GLY A 27 -4.48 16.95 1.24
C GLY A 27 -3.95 15.59 0.79
N TYR A 28 -4.81 14.57 0.64
CA TYR A 28 -4.42 13.25 0.15
C TYR A 28 -4.83 13.07 -1.33
N ARG A 29 -4.00 12.34 -2.07
CA ARG A 29 -4.28 11.89 -3.43
C ARG A 29 -4.05 10.39 -3.50
N CYS A 30 -5.10 9.65 -3.76
CA CYS A 30 -5.04 8.20 -3.86
C CYS A 30 -5.00 7.77 -5.32
N ALA A 31 -4.09 6.87 -5.65
CA ALA A 31 -4.05 6.15 -6.91
C ALA A 31 -3.97 4.65 -6.61
N SER A 32 -4.58 3.83 -7.46
CA SER A 32 -4.42 2.39 -7.41
C SER A 32 -3.79 1.87 -8.69
N VAL A 33 -3.14 0.73 -8.55
CA VAL A 33 -2.56 -0.02 -9.64
C VAL A 33 -2.88 -1.50 -9.41
N GLY A 34 -2.99 -2.27 -10.49
CA GLY A 34 -3.01 -3.72 -10.40
C GLY A 34 -1.63 -4.23 -10.04
N ASP A 35 -0.90 -4.75 -11.03
CA ASP A 35 0.46 -5.23 -10.83
C ASP A 35 1.47 -4.07 -10.89
N LEU A 36 2.19 -3.83 -9.78
CA LEU A 36 3.25 -2.82 -9.70
C LEU A 36 4.36 -3.02 -10.76
N ALA A 37 4.66 -4.27 -11.14
CA ALA A 37 5.67 -4.55 -12.15
C ALA A 37 5.23 -4.15 -13.56
N ARG A 38 3.93 -3.93 -13.78
CA ARG A 38 3.33 -3.52 -15.06
C ARG A 38 2.92 -2.06 -15.10
N LEU A 39 3.23 -1.31 -14.05
CA LEU A 39 2.92 0.12 -13.97
C LEU A 39 3.77 0.87 -15.02
N PRO A 40 3.15 1.56 -16.00
CA PRO A 40 3.88 2.50 -16.85
C PRO A 40 4.52 3.59 -15.98
N ASP A 41 5.75 3.97 -16.30
CA ASP A 41 6.53 4.97 -15.55
C ASP A 41 6.64 4.66 -14.05
N ALA A 42 6.74 3.37 -13.70
CA ALA A 42 6.75 2.90 -12.32
C ALA A 42 7.72 3.67 -11.43
N ASP A 43 8.94 3.94 -11.89
CA ASP A 43 9.95 4.62 -11.08
C ASP A 43 9.56 6.06 -10.71
N ALA A 44 8.91 6.80 -11.63
CA ALA A 44 8.43 8.14 -11.35
C ALA A 44 7.28 8.11 -10.33
N VAL A 45 6.31 7.20 -10.51
CA VAL A 45 5.18 7.05 -9.60
C VAL A 45 5.65 6.63 -8.21
N LEU A 46 6.55 5.63 -8.14
CA LEU A 46 7.12 5.14 -6.90
C LEU A 46 7.94 6.20 -6.17
N ALA A 47 8.74 6.98 -6.91
CA ALA A 47 9.57 8.02 -6.31
C ALA A 47 8.78 9.15 -5.65
N GLU A 48 7.58 9.43 -6.14
CA GLU A 48 6.70 10.47 -5.61
C GLU A 48 5.67 9.94 -4.59
N THR A 49 5.62 8.63 -4.37
CA THR A 49 4.67 8.01 -3.45
C THR A 49 5.10 8.21 -2.00
N HIS A 50 4.17 8.71 -1.17
CA HIS A 50 4.43 9.02 0.24
C HIS A 50 3.92 7.93 1.18
N ALA A 51 2.86 7.20 0.79
CA ALA A 51 2.37 6.05 1.54
C ALA A 51 1.89 4.93 0.62
N LEU A 52 2.13 3.69 1.05
CA LEU A 52 1.72 2.47 0.36
C LEU A 52 0.63 1.75 1.17
N LEU A 53 -0.54 1.53 0.58
CA LEU A 53 -1.66 0.83 1.22
C LEU A 53 -1.76 -0.58 0.64
N LEU A 54 -1.23 -1.56 1.37
CA LEU A 54 -1.15 -2.93 0.89
C LEU A 54 -2.48 -3.67 1.06
N ILE A 55 -2.92 -4.31 -0.02
CA ILE A 55 -4.00 -5.30 0.01
C ILE A 55 -3.38 -6.67 0.25
N ARG A 56 -3.50 -7.16 1.49
CA ARG A 56 -2.94 -8.45 1.91
C ARG A 56 -1.44 -8.56 1.64
N GLU A 57 -1.00 -9.71 1.10
CA GLU A 57 0.38 -10.19 1.11
C GLU A 57 0.97 -10.28 -0.31
N ARG A 58 0.34 -9.58 -1.28
CA ARG A 58 0.62 -9.75 -2.72
C ARG A 58 1.85 -8.99 -3.20
N THR A 59 2.12 -7.81 -2.62
CA THR A 59 3.30 -7.00 -2.89
C THR A 59 4.38 -7.26 -1.84
N MET A 60 5.59 -7.60 -2.30
CA MET A 60 6.79 -7.67 -1.46
C MET A 60 7.36 -6.27 -1.23
N VAL A 61 7.46 -5.87 0.03
CA VAL A 61 8.12 -4.65 0.48
C VAL A 61 9.49 -5.00 1.04
N ASP A 62 10.49 -4.99 0.17
CA ASP A 62 11.88 -5.27 0.48
C ASP A 62 12.77 -4.04 0.24
N ALA A 63 14.07 -4.17 0.52
CA ALA A 63 15.03 -3.10 0.31
C ALA A 63 15.09 -2.61 -1.15
N ALA A 64 14.82 -3.47 -2.13
CA ALA A 64 14.86 -3.10 -3.55
C ALA A 64 13.67 -2.23 -3.94
N LEU A 65 12.47 -2.54 -3.46
CA LEU A 65 11.30 -1.68 -3.64
C LEU A 65 11.49 -0.35 -2.89
N LEU A 66 11.94 -0.39 -1.64
CA LEU A 66 12.16 0.81 -0.82
C LEU A 66 13.17 1.77 -1.45
N ALA A 67 14.22 1.27 -2.11
CA ALA A 67 15.20 2.09 -2.81
C ALA A 67 14.59 2.90 -3.98
N ARG A 68 13.50 2.40 -4.58
CA ARG A 68 12.76 3.08 -5.66
C ARG A 68 11.75 4.10 -5.13
N MET A 69 11.53 4.16 -3.81
CA MET A 69 10.52 4.98 -3.17
C MET A 69 11.12 5.98 -2.15
N PRO A 70 12.01 6.90 -2.55
CA PRO A 70 12.67 7.85 -1.64
C PRO A 70 11.73 8.76 -0.84
N ALA A 71 10.51 9.03 -1.34
CA ALA A 71 9.52 9.85 -0.65
C ALA A 71 8.66 9.07 0.36
N LEU A 72 8.76 7.73 0.39
CA LEU A 72 7.90 6.90 1.22
C LEU A 72 8.13 7.18 2.71
N LYS A 73 7.03 7.28 3.45
CA LYS A 73 7.01 7.48 4.90
C LYS A 73 6.17 6.46 5.64
N LEU A 74 5.23 5.81 4.96
CA LEU A 74 4.28 4.89 5.58
C LEU A 74 3.96 3.70 4.69
N VAL A 75 3.99 2.51 5.26
CA VAL A 75 3.38 1.29 4.70
C VAL A 75 2.26 0.86 5.61
N SER A 76 1.04 0.78 5.09
CA SER A 76 -0.14 0.33 5.83
C SER A 76 -0.59 -1.02 5.30
N GLN A 77 -0.53 -2.06 6.12
CA GLN A 77 -1.02 -3.37 5.76
C GLN A 77 -2.46 -3.58 6.21
N THR A 78 -3.31 -4.04 5.29
CA THR A 78 -4.67 -4.49 5.61
C THR A 78 -4.65 -5.90 6.22
N GLY A 79 -4.92 -5.98 7.53
CA GLY A 79 -4.83 -7.24 8.30
C GLY A 79 -3.48 -7.39 9.01
N LYS A 80 -3.27 -8.57 9.61
CA LYS A 80 -2.05 -8.85 10.39
C LYS A 80 -0.79 -8.65 9.57
N LEU A 81 0.28 -8.18 10.20
CA LEU A 81 1.59 -8.16 9.58
C LEU A 81 1.97 -9.54 9.04
N ALA A 82 2.46 -9.58 7.81
CA ALA A 82 2.74 -10.78 7.05
C ALA A 82 4.17 -10.73 6.51
N ARG A 83 4.65 -11.87 6.01
CA ARG A 83 6.05 -12.07 5.64
C ARG A 83 6.48 -11.28 4.40
N ASN A 84 5.55 -10.58 3.76
CA ASN A 84 5.82 -9.76 2.59
C ASN A 84 6.45 -8.40 2.92
N ILE A 85 6.55 -8.01 4.21
CA ILE A 85 7.18 -6.75 4.62
C ILE A 85 8.48 -7.05 5.39
N ASP A 86 9.62 -6.59 4.85
CA ASP A 86 10.87 -6.51 5.60
C ASP A 86 10.85 -5.26 6.50
N VAL A 87 10.43 -5.47 7.76
CA VAL A 87 10.31 -4.41 8.77
C VAL A 87 11.64 -3.76 9.08
N ASP A 88 12.74 -4.52 9.07
CA ASP A 88 14.06 -3.98 9.34
C ASP A 88 14.53 -3.09 8.19
N ALA A 89 14.25 -3.47 6.95
CA ALA A 89 14.50 -2.61 5.78
C ALA A 89 13.66 -1.34 5.83
N CYS A 90 12.37 -1.43 6.18
CA CYS A 90 11.51 -0.25 6.36
C CYS A 90 12.06 0.68 7.44
N THR A 91 12.48 0.12 8.57
CA THR A 91 13.08 0.87 9.68
C THR A 91 14.35 1.60 9.25
N ARG A 92 15.25 0.91 8.52
CA ARG A 92 16.48 1.53 7.97
C ARG A 92 16.17 2.64 6.97
N ALA A 93 15.09 2.51 6.20
CA ALA A 93 14.63 3.52 5.24
C ALA A 93 13.87 4.70 5.90
N GLY A 94 13.63 4.66 7.22
CA GLY A 94 12.84 5.67 7.92
C GLY A 94 11.35 5.64 7.57
N VAL A 95 10.85 4.46 7.19
CA VAL A 95 9.47 4.20 6.81
C VAL A 95 8.73 3.54 7.98
N ALA A 96 7.64 4.15 8.42
CA ALA A 96 6.76 3.57 9.42
C ALA A 96 5.94 2.43 8.81
N VAL A 97 5.77 1.34 9.56
CA VAL A 97 4.88 0.22 9.19
C VAL A 97 3.72 0.19 10.16
N VAL A 98 2.51 0.22 9.64
CA VAL A 98 1.27 0.14 10.42
C VAL A 98 0.48 -1.08 9.96
N GLU A 99 0.03 -1.88 10.91
CA GLU A 99 -0.89 -2.99 10.64
C GLU A 99 -2.33 -2.62 11.00
N GLY A 100 -3.27 -3.04 10.16
CA GLY A 100 -4.69 -2.93 10.42
C GLY A 100 -5.24 -4.20 11.07
N SER A 101 -6.28 -4.07 11.90
CA SER A 101 -7.05 -5.23 12.37
C SER A 101 -8.08 -5.66 11.31
N GLY A 102 -8.01 -6.90 10.83
CA GLY A 102 -9.01 -7.47 9.91
C GLY A 102 -10.21 -8.11 10.63
N SER A 103 -11.40 -8.03 10.05
CA SER A 103 -12.60 -8.72 10.58
C SER A 103 -12.60 -10.22 10.19
N PRO A 104 -12.85 -11.14 11.13
CA PRO A 104 -12.94 -12.57 10.85
C PRO A 104 -14.21 -12.99 10.10
N HIS A 105 -15.15 -12.07 9.85
CA HIS A 105 -16.40 -12.37 9.15
C HIS A 105 -16.20 -12.57 7.64
N ALA A 106 -15.25 -11.84 7.03
CA ALA A 106 -15.02 -11.86 5.59
C ALA A 106 -14.52 -13.20 5.01
N PRO A 107 -13.66 -14.00 5.68
CA PRO A 107 -13.30 -15.33 5.17
C PRO A 107 -14.33 -16.41 5.48
N ARG A 108 -15.21 -16.23 6.48
CA ARG A 108 -16.08 -17.29 7.01
C ARG A 108 -17.28 -17.61 6.11
N ASN A 109 -17.68 -16.72 5.21
CA ASN A 109 -18.85 -16.90 4.35
C ASN A 109 -18.54 -17.47 2.95
N TRP A 110 -17.34 -18.04 2.74
CA TRP A 110 -17.07 -18.85 1.56
C TRP A 110 -17.74 -20.22 1.70
N PRO A 111 -18.55 -20.69 0.74
CA PRO A 111 -19.27 -21.97 0.83
C PRO A 111 -18.37 -23.22 0.73
N GLY A 112 -17.07 -23.08 0.98
CA GLY A 112 -16.06 -24.13 0.91
C GLY A 112 -15.12 -24.20 2.12
N CYS A 113 -15.51 -23.63 3.27
CA CYS A 113 -14.89 -23.91 4.57
C CYS A 113 -15.89 -24.63 5.49
#